data_AF-A0A354Z1Z6-F1
#
_entry.id   AF-A0A354Z1Z6-F1
#
_cell.length_a   1.000
_cell.length_b   1.000
_cell.length_c   1.000
_cell.angle_alpha   90.00
_cell.angle_beta   90.00
_cell.angle_gamma   90.00
#
_symmetry.space_group_name_H-M   'P 1'
#
loop_
_entity.id
_entity.type
_entity.pdbx_description
1 polymer ?
#
loop_
_entity_poly.entity_id
_entity_poly.type
_entity_poly.pdbx_seq_one_letter_code
_entity_poly.pdbx_strand_id
1 'polypeptide(L)' 'MDTKTLSGKSAAELNAHLIELRKEQFALRMQKASGQMTQTHQVRGLRRDIARVKTALAAKNEG' A
#
# COMPACT_ATOMS: atom_id res chain seq x y z
N MET A 1 -2.78 -9.35 -1.16
CA MET A 1 -1.67 -9.04 -2.08
C MET A 1 -0.53 -10.01 -1.84
N ASP A 2 -0.37 -10.97 -2.75
CA ASP A 2 0.73 -11.94 -2.69
C ASP A 2 2.00 -11.32 -3.27
N THR A 3 3.11 -11.46 -2.54
CA THR A 3 4.42 -10.85 -2.87
C THR A 3 4.93 -11.26 -4.26
N LYS A 4 4.54 -12.44 -4.76
CA LYS A 4 4.86 -12.90 -6.13
C LYS A 4 4.28 -12.01 -7.24
N THR A 5 3.15 -11.35 -7.00
CA THR A 5 2.53 -10.46 -8.01
C THR A 5 3.21 -9.09 -8.11
N LEU A 6 4.00 -8.71 -7.10
CA LEU A 6 4.71 -7.43 -7.07
C LEU A 6 6.05 -7.48 -7.80
N SER A 7 6.71 -8.65 -7.89
CA SER A 7 8.00 -8.78 -8.59
C SER A 7 7.88 -8.63 -10.10
N GLY A 8 6.74 -9.04 -10.67
CA GLY A 8 6.46 -8.95 -12.11
C GLY A 8 6.07 -7.55 -12.60
N LYS A 9 5.77 -6.62 -11.69
CA LYS A 9 5.39 -5.23 -12.04
C LYS A 9 6.62 -4.36 -12.31
N SER A 10 6.48 -3.37 -13.17
CA SER A 10 7.54 -2.38 -13.41
C SER A 10 7.67 -1.40 -12.23
N ALA A 11 8.80 -0.68 -12.13
CA ALA A 11 8.98 0.34 -11.09
C ALA A 11 7.92 1.46 -11.20
N ALA A 12 7.50 1.82 -12.43
CA ALA A 12 6.45 2.80 -12.66
C ALA A 12 5.08 2.31 -12.14
N GLU A 13 4.72 1.05 -12.41
CA GLU A 13 3.48 0.45 -11.91
C GLU A 13 3.45 0.30 -10.39
N LEU A 14 4.59 -0.03 -9.78
CA LEU A 14 4.71 -0.10 -8.32
C LEU A 14 4.54 1.29 -7.69
N ASN A 15 5.09 2.34 -8.31
CA ASN A 15 4.89 3.71 -7.85
C ASN A 15 3.43 4.17 -8.01
N ALA A 16 2.78 3.87 -9.14
CA ALA A 16 1.37 4.15 -9.34
C ALA A 16 0.51 3.44 -8.27
N HIS A 17 0.81 2.16 -8.00
CA HIS A 17 0.12 1.40 -6.97
C HIS A 17 0.36 1.96 -5.55
N LEU A 18 1.57 2.43 -5.27
CA LEU A 18 1.89 3.09 -3.99
C LEU A 18 1.05 4.35 -3.78
N ILE A 19 0.80 5.14 -4.83
CA ILE A 19 -0.04 6.34 -4.78
C ILE A 19 -1.48 5.95 -4.44
N GLU A 20 -2.03 4.93 -5.08
CA GLU A 20 -3.39 4.45 -4.80
C GLU A 20 -3.54 3.96 -3.34
N LEU A 21 -2.58 3.16 -2.86
CA LEU A 21 -2.57 2.72 -1.45
C LEU A 21 -2.48 3.90 -0.47
N ARG A 22 -1.80 5.00 -0.83
CA ARG A 22 -1.76 6.21 0.01
C ARG A 22 -3.08 6.99 0.00
N LYS A 23 -3.79 7.04 -1.13
CA LYS A 23 -5.13 7.63 -1.19
C LYS A 23 -6.10 6.85 -0.29
N GLU A 24 -6.06 5.53 -0.36
CA GLU A 24 -6.86 4.65 0.50
C GLU A 24 -6.50 4.86 1.99
N GLN A 25 -5.21 5.05 2.28
CA GLN A 25 -4.75 5.33 3.65
C GLN A 25 -5.31 6.65 4.16
N PHE A 26 -5.35 7.67 3.30
CA PHE A 26 -5.92 8.96 3.64
C PHE A 26 -7.43 8.84 3.90
N ALA A 27 -8.17 8.12 3.05
CA ALA A 27 -9.59 7.86 3.25
C ALA A 27 -9.87 7.15 4.59
N LEU A 28 -9.10 6.11 4.94
CA LEU A 28 -9.23 5.44 6.24
C LEU A 28 -8.87 6.34 7.42
N ARG A 29 -7.91 7.25 7.27
CA ARG A 29 -7.59 8.26 8.30
C ARG A 29 -8.73 9.25 8.49
N MET A 30 -9.38 9.69 7.41
CA MET A 30 -10.56 10.54 7.46
C MET A 30 -11.75 9.83 8.11
N GLN A 31 -12.02 8.58 7.72
CA GLN A 31 -13.05 7.75 8.36
C GLN A 31 -12.78 7.58 9.86
N LYS A 32 -11.51 7.33 10.25
CA LYS A 32 -11.11 7.26 11.66
C LYS A 32 -11.37 8.57 12.40
N ALA A 33 -11.02 9.71 11.79
CA ALA A 33 -11.22 11.03 12.39
C ALA A 33 -12.71 11.38 12.55
N SER A 34 -13.55 10.96 11.60
CA SER A 34 -15.02 11.14 11.66
C SER A 34 -15.74 10.25 12.66
N GLY A 35 -15.05 9.27 13.28
CA GLY A 35 -15.65 8.30 14.18
C GLY A 35 -16.46 7.18 13.50
N GLN A 36 -16.53 7.15 12.17
CA GLN A 36 -17.32 6.18 11.39
C GLN A 36 -16.50 4.93 10.97
N MET A 37 -15.28 4.77 11.47
CA MET A 37 -14.42 3.66 11.06
C MET A 37 -14.82 2.34 11.74
N THR A 38 -15.44 1.44 10.97
CA THR A 38 -15.86 0.11 11.43
C THR A 38 -14.77 -0.95 11.24
N GLN A 39 -13.94 -0.82 10.19
CA GLN A 39 -12.97 -1.85 9.79
C GLN A 39 -11.51 -1.50 10.14
N THR A 40 -11.21 -1.45 11.44
CA THR A 40 -9.86 -1.15 11.97
C THR A 40 -8.75 -2.07 11.44
N HIS A 41 -9.08 -3.32 11.11
CA HIS A 41 -8.13 -4.29 10.57
C HIS A 41 -7.60 -3.90 9.18
N GLN A 42 -8.37 -3.17 8.37
CA GLN A 42 -7.97 -2.68 7.05
C GLN A 42 -6.77 -1.74 7.15
N VAL A 43 -6.68 -0.93 8.20
CA VAL A 43 -5.51 -0.06 8.45
C VAL A 43 -4.22 -0.88 8.56
N ARG A 44 -4.26 -2.02 9.25
CA ARG A 44 -3.09 -2.90 9.40
C ARG A 44 -2.78 -3.65 8.10
N GLY A 45 -3.79 -4.01 7.30
CA GLY A 45 -3.62 -4.59 5.97
C GLY A 45 -2.91 -3.62 5.04
N LEU A 46 -3.46 -2.41 4.93
CA LEU A 46 -2.95 -1.37 4.04
C LEU A 46 -1.51 -0.95 4.36
N ARG A 47 -1.16 -0.83 5.65
CA ARG A 47 0.23 -0.57 6.06
C ARG A 47 1.19 -1.67 5.60
N ARG A 48 0.76 -2.94 5.65
CA ARG A 48 1.57 -4.08 5.19
C ARG A 48 1.72 -4.06 3.67
N ASP A 49 0.67 -3.70 2.94
CA ASP A 49 0.73 -3.62 1.48
C ASP A 49 1.65 -2.48 1.02
N ILE A 50 1.58 -1.30 1.65
CA ILE A 50 2.53 -0.21 1.41
C ILE A 50 3.97 -0.66 1.66
N ALA A 51 4.22 -1.38 2.77
CA ALA A 51 5.56 -1.89 3.09
C ALA A 51 6.07 -2.86 2.01
N ARG A 52 5.24 -3.81 1.55
CA ARG A 52 5.59 -4.76 0.49
C ARG A 52 5.94 -4.07 -0.82
N VAL A 53 5.16 -3.05 -1.23
CA VAL A 53 5.43 -2.28 -2.45
C VAL A 53 6.76 -1.53 -2.34
N LYS A 54 7.04 -0.92 -1.18
CA LYS A 54 8.32 -0.25 -0.94
C LYS A 54 9.50 -1.22 -0.98
N THR A 55 9.36 -2.40 -0.39
CA THR A 55 10.40 -3.44 -0.45
C THR A 55 10.64 -3.91 -1.88
N ALA A 56 9.58 -4.10 -2.68
CA ALA A 56 9.72 -4.47 -4.08
C ALA A 56 10.39 -3.37 -4.93
N LEU A 57 10.11 -2.09 -4.64
CA LEU A 57 10.80 -0.96 -5.27
C LEU A 57 12.28 -0.91 -4.88
N ALA A 58 12.61 -1.10 -3.60
CA ALA A 58 13.99 -1.14 -3.13
C ALA A 58 14.79 -2.28 -3.80
N ALA A 59 14.22 -3.49 -3.84
CA ALA A 59 14.83 -4.64 -4.48
C ALA A 59 15.06 -4.46 -6.00
N LYS A 60 14.28 -3.60 -6.67
CA LYS A 60 14.48 -3.25 -8.09
C LYS A 60 15.46 -2.11 -8.32
N ASN A 61 15.76 -1.30 -7.30
CA ASN A 61 16.74 -0.22 -7.38
C ASN A 61 18.15 -0.69 -6.98
N GLU A 62 18.25 -1.75 -6.17
CA GLU A 62 19.52 -2.35 -5.71
C GLU A 62 20.09 -3.42 -6.66
N GLY A 63 19.37 -3.78 -7.72
CA GLY A 63 19.83 -4.68 -8.79
C GLY A 63 19.93 -3.96 -10.12
#